data_AF-X0SVC3-F1
#
_entry.id   AF-X0SVC3-F1
#
_cell.length_a   1.000
_cell.length_b   1.000
_cell.length_c   1.000
_cell.angle_alpha   90.00
_cell.angle_beta   90.00
_cell.angle_gamma   90.00
#
_symmetry.space_group_name_H-M   'P 1'
#
loop_
_entity.id
_entity.type
_entity.pdbx_description
1 polymer ?
#
loop_
_entity_poly.entity_id
_entity_poly.type
_entity_poly.pdbx_seq_one_letter_code
_entity_poly.pdbx_strand_id
1 'polypeptide(L)'
;CANHIHIEASTETDEMNAAIDETVSKIARRMRKYKTRLLKKHRARNETIKHLEEAVFATEVLETEKEEIEPVIVHKENYKIRPLFQDEAIMDLEMSERGFLVFKNAATDRLAIVFKRKDGDYGMIEPSTD
;
A
#
# COMPACT_ATOMS: atom_id res chain seq x y z
N CYS A 1 -3.30 -6.85 24.04
CA CYS A 1 -2.89 -6.97 22.63
C CYS A 1 -2.89 -5.57 22.01
N ALA A 2 -1.74 -4.92 21.89
CA ALA A 2 -1.64 -3.62 21.24
C ALA A 2 -1.69 -3.83 19.73
N ASN A 3 -2.64 -3.20 19.04
CA ASN A 3 -2.69 -3.22 17.58
C ASN A 3 -1.51 -2.38 17.07
N HIS A 4 -0.37 -3.02 16.83
CA HIS A 4 0.82 -2.38 16.29
C HIS A 4 0.61 -2.04 14.80
N ILE A 5 0.99 -0.83 14.39
CA ILE A 5 0.80 -0.34 13.03
C ILE A 5 2.15 0.16 12.52
N HIS A 6 2.59 -0.38 11.40
CA HIS A 6 3.72 0.15 10.65
C HIS A 6 3.21 1.06 9.52
N ILE A 7 3.68 2.31 9.49
CA ILE A 7 3.39 3.29 8.44
C ILE A 7 4.74 3.79 7.90
N GLU A 8 4.99 3.52 6.62
CA GLU A 8 6.18 4.01 5.90
C GLU A 8 5.75 4.94 4.78
N ALA A 9 6.47 6.04 4.55
CA ALA A 9 6.21 6.95 3.45
C ALA A 9 7.53 7.50 2.90
N SER A 10 7.64 7.56 1.58
CA SER A 10 8.79 8.13 0.87
C SER A 10 8.30 9.17 -0.15
N THR A 11 9.06 10.25 -0.30
CA THR A 11 8.86 11.30 -1.30
C THR A 11 10.20 11.68 -1.89
N GLU A 12 10.21 12.05 -3.16
CA GLU A 12 11.36 12.58 -3.87
C GLU A 12 10.92 13.87 -4.55
N THR A 13 11.60 14.97 -4.23
CA THR A 13 11.30 16.33 -4.70
C THR A 13 12.60 17.14 -4.73
N ASP A 14 12.63 18.17 -5.57
CA ASP A 14 13.83 18.99 -5.79
C ASP A 14 14.16 19.90 -4.58
N GLU A 15 13.14 20.27 -3.80
CA GLU A 15 13.29 21.09 -2.59
C GLU A 15 13.05 20.26 -1.31
N MET A 16 13.98 20.36 -0.36
CA MET A 16 13.92 19.62 0.91
C MET A 16 12.63 19.88 1.69
N ASN A 17 12.20 21.15 1.80
CA ASN A 17 11.02 21.51 2.57
C ASN A 17 9.74 20.96 1.93
N ALA A 18 9.66 20.98 0.59
CA ALA A 18 8.56 20.38 -0.15
C ALA A 18 8.48 18.85 0.09
N ALA A 19 9.62 18.16 0.13
CA ALA A 19 9.69 16.74 0.43
C ALA A 19 9.15 16.42 1.84
N ILE A 20 9.49 17.25 2.83
CA ILE A 20 9.02 17.12 4.22
C ILE A 20 7.50 17.32 4.28
N ASP A 21 6.98 18.41 3.70
CA ASP A 21 5.54 18.70 3.75
C ASP A 21 4.71 17.60 3.06
N GLU A 22 5.20 17.11 1.92
CA GLU A 22 4.53 16.05 1.18
C GLU A 22 4.60 14.70 1.92
N THR A 23 5.75 14.34 2.53
CA THR A 23 5.85 13.12 3.35
C THR A 23 4.93 13.19 4.57
N VAL A 24 4.87 14.33 5.26
CA VAL A 24 3.96 14.56 6.40
C VAL A 24 2.51 14.38 5.96
N SER A 25 2.14 14.94 4.81
CA SER A 25 0.80 14.76 4.23
C SER A 25 0.47 13.30 3.92
N LYS A 26 1.42 12.53 3.34
CA LYS A 26 1.27 11.08 3.09
C LYS A 26 1.07 10.29 4.39
N ILE A 27 1.85 10.59 5.43
CA ILE A 27 1.72 9.92 6.74
C ILE A 27 0.37 10.26 7.38
N ALA A 28 -0.02 11.53 7.42
CA ALA A 28 -1.29 11.98 7.98
C ALA A 28 -2.49 11.30 7.30
N ARG A 29 -2.46 11.18 5.96
CA ARG A 29 -3.49 10.46 5.19
C ARG A 29 -3.56 8.98 5.58
N ARG A 30 -2.43 8.30 5.73
CA ARG A 30 -2.38 6.89 6.15
C ARG A 30 -2.89 6.70 7.58
N MET A 31 -2.55 7.61 8.49
CA MET A 31 -3.06 7.61 9.88
C MET A 31 -4.59 7.78 9.92
N ARG A 32 -5.13 8.78 9.19
CA ARG A 32 -6.58 8.98 9.08
C ARG A 32 -7.28 7.74 8.56
N LYS A 33 -6.79 7.15 7.46
CA LYS A 33 -7.33 5.91 6.89
C LYS A 33 -7.33 4.76 7.89
N TYR A 34 -6.24 4.57 8.63
CA TYR A 34 -6.18 3.53 9.66
C TYR A 34 -7.22 3.78 10.75
N LYS A 35 -7.32 5.01 11.25
CA LYS A 35 -8.34 5.41 12.25
C LYS A 35 -9.75 5.10 11.76
N THR A 36 -10.10 5.48 10.53
CA THR A 36 -11.41 5.19 9.94
C THR A 36 -11.67 3.69 9.81
N ARG A 37 -10.68 2.91 9.37
CA ARG A 37 -10.78 1.44 9.28
C ARG A 37 -10.96 0.79 10.65
N LEU A 38 -10.25 1.26 11.67
CA LEU A 38 -10.37 0.78 13.04
C LEU A 38 -11.80 1.04 13.57
N LEU A 39 -12.29 2.27 13.43
CA LEU A 39 -13.64 2.65 13.85
C LEU A 39 -14.73 1.86 13.12
N LYS A 40 -14.59 1.62 11.80
CA LYS A 40 -15.53 0.82 11.01
C LYS A 40 -15.54 -0.65 11.47
N LYS A 41 -14.38 -1.23 11.80
CA LYS A 41 -14.27 -2.61 12.31
C LYS A 41 -14.90 -2.78 13.70
N HIS A 42 -14.86 -1.74 14.54
CA HIS A 42 -15.54 -1.75 15.84
C HIS A 42 -17.05 -1.47 15.76
N ARG A 43 -17.57 -1.04 14.60
CA ARG A 43 -19.01 -0.87 14.33
C ARG A 43 -19.60 -2.09 13.61
N ALA A 44 -19.36 -3.30 14.13
CA ALA A 44 -20.05 -4.48 13.63
C ALA A 44 -21.40 -4.67 14.34
N ARG A 45 -22.48 -4.44 13.59
CA ARG A 45 -23.79 -5.13 13.69
C ARG A 45 -24.56 -5.00 15.01
N ASN A 46 -25.06 -3.79 15.32
CA ASN A 46 -26.30 -3.67 16.10
C ASN A 46 -27.41 -3.15 15.18
N GLU A 47 -28.08 -4.08 14.51
CA GLU A 47 -29.47 -3.88 14.10
C GLU A 47 -30.29 -3.75 15.39
N THR A 48 -30.62 -2.52 15.80
CA THR A 48 -31.91 -2.13 16.40
C THR A 48 -31.87 -0.68 16.87
N ILE A 49 -32.89 0.04 16.43
CA ILE A 49 -33.24 1.46 16.65
C ILE A 49 -33.19 1.86 18.13
N LYS A 50 -32.61 3.03 18.44
CA LYS A 50 -33.25 4.10 19.23
C LYS A 50 -32.35 5.34 19.32
N HIS A 51 -32.99 6.49 19.08
CA HIS A 51 -32.46 7.84 19.21
C HIS A 51 -31.63 8.05 20.48
N LEU A 52 -30.47 8.65 20.33
CA LEU A 52 -29.91 9.53 21.36
C LEU A 52 -29.17 10.66 20.63
N GLU A 53 -29.76 11.85 20.67
CA GLU A 53 -29.04 13.08 20.39
C GLU A 53 -28.05 13.30 21.52
N GLU A 54 -26.77 13.41 21.21
CA GLU A 54 -25.86 14.21 22.05
C GLU A 54 -24.78 14.84 21.18
N ALA A 55 -24.87 16.16 21.10
CA ALA A 55 -24.00 17.04 20.33
C ALA A 55 -22.58 17.06 20.91
N VAL A 56 -21.57 16.83 20.08
CA VAL A 56 -20.18 17.22 20.39
C VAL A 56 -19.52 17.77 19.13
N PHE A 57 -19.56 19.09 19.06
CA PHE A 57 -18.76 20.04 18.27
C PHE A 57 -18.81 19.95 16.74
N ALA A 58 -19.63 20.85 16.18
CA ALA A 58 -19.33 21.53 14.94
C ALA A 58 -17.96 22.21 15.06
N THR A 59 -16.99 21.73 14.29
CA THR A 59 -15.93 22.60 13.79
C THR A 59 -16.20 22.73 12.30
N GLU A 60 -16.82 23.83 11.93
CA GLU A 60 -16.80 24.34 10.56
C GLU A 60 -15.32 24.57 10.19
N VAL A 61 -14.75 23.64 9.44
CA VAL A 61 -13.66 23.95 8.52
C VAL A 61 -14.14 23.48 7.15
N LEU A 62 -14.93 24.35 6.53
CA LEU A 62 -15.14 24.37 5.09
C LEU A 62 -13.81 24.71 4.41
N GLU A 63 -12.95 23.72 4.17
CA GLU A 63 -11.95 23.82 3.11
C GLU A 63 -11.87 22.49 2.38
N THR A 64 -12.67 22.46 1.30
CA THR A 64 -12.57 21.61 0.11
C THR A 64 -12.36 20.13 0.38
N GLU A 65 -13.43 19.37 0.14
CA GLU A 65 -13.42 17.97 -0.22
C GLU A 65 -12.41 17.75 -1.37
N LYS A 66 -11.12 17.63 -1.04
CA LYS A 66 -10.21 16.83 -1.85
C LYS A 66 -10.78 15.44 -1.71
N GLU A 67 -11.61 15.05 -2.69
CA GLU A 67 -12.14 13.71 -2.87
C GLU A 67 -11.15 12.74 -2.22
N GLU A 68 -11.53 12.22 -1.06
CA GLU A 68 -10.75 11.19 -0.41
C GLU A 68 -10.87 10.02 -1.37
N ILE A 69 -9.93 9.93 -2.32
CA ILE A 69 -9.81 8.78 -3.20
C ILE A 69 -9.52 7.64 -2.24
N GLU A 70 -10.59 6.98 -1.80
CA GLU A 70 -10.52 5.74 -1.08
C GLU A 70 -9.71 4.84 -2.02
N PRO A 71 -8.64 4.19 -1.54
CA PRO A 71 -7.87 3.30 -2.37
C PRO A 71 -8.74 2.09 -2.66
N VAL A 72 -9.47 2.20 -3.77
CA VAL A 72 -10.12 1.09 -4.46
C VAL A 72 -9.00 0.15 -4.87
N ILE A 73 -9.19 -1.15 -4.66
CA ILE A 73 -8.30 -2.15 -5.28
C ILE A 73 -8.52 -2.01 -6.78
N VAL A 74 -7.63 -1.27 -7.44
CA VAL A 74 -7.83 -0.78 -8.82
C VAL A 74 -7.82 -1.93 -9.83
N HIS A 75 -7.03 -2.98 -9.56
CA HIS A 75 -6.91 -4.11 -10.47
C HIS A 75 -6.42 -5.36 -9.73
N LYS A 76 -7.02 -6.52 -10.01
CA LYS A 76 -6.53 -7.83 -9.59
C LYS A 76 -5.95 -8.53 -10.81
N GLU A 77 -4.63 -8.65 -10.89
CA GLU A 77 -3.99 -9.48 -11.90
C GLU A 77 -3.79 -10.90 -11.38
N ASN A 78 -4.25 -11.89 -12.15
CA ASN A 78 -3.94 -13.29 -11.86
C ASN A 78 -2.56 -13.61 -12.41
N TYR A 79 -1.57 -13.84 -11.53
CA TYR A 79 -0.25 -14.32 -11.91
C TYR A 79 -0.23 -15.85 -11.93
N LYS A 80 0.19 -16.43 -13.07
CA LYS A 80 0.57 -17.84 -13.12
C LYS A 80 2.03 -17.96 -12.67
N ILE A 81 2.25 -18.47 -11.47
CA ILE A 81 3.59 -18.69 -10.94
C ILE A 81 4.22 -19.88 -11.67
N ARG A 82 5.30 -19.62 -12.41
CA ARG A 82 6.11 -20.64 -13.08
C ARG A 82 7.48 -20.73 -12.42
N PRO A 83 8.11 -21.93 -12.38
CA PRO A 83 9.50 -22.06 -11.99
C PRO A 83 10.41 -21.44 -13.07
N LEU A 84 11.26 -20.51 -12.69
CA LEU A 84 12.22 -19.81 -13.57
C LEU A 84 13.54 -19.60 -12.83
N PHE A 85 14.64 -19.54 -13.58
CA PHE A 85 15.90 -19.01 -13.07
C PHE A 85 15.87 -17.47 -13.02
N GLN A 86 16.77 -16.87 -12.25
CA GLN A 86 16.83 -15.42 -12.08
C GLN A 86 17.00 -14.69 -13.43
N ASP A 87 17.91 -15.16 -14.28
CA ASP A 87 18.18 -14.56 -15.59
C ASP A 87 16.98 -14.69 -16.53
N GLU A 88 16.28 -15.83 -16.50
CA GLU A 88 15.06 -16.05 -17.28
C GLU A 88 13.93 -15.13 -16.81
N ALA A 89 13.81 -14.93 -15.50
CA ALA A 89 12.81 -14.03 -14.93
C ALA A 89 13.08 -12.56 -15.29
N ILE A 90 14.35 -12.14 -15.36
CA ILE A 90 14.73 -10.80 -15.85
C ILE A 90 14.35 -10.66 -17.32
N MET A 91 14.67 -11.64 -18.16
CA MET A 91 14.33 -11.61 -19.58
C MET A 91 12.81 -11.57 -19.80
N ASP A 92 12.04 -12.38 -19.07
CA ASP A 92 10.56 -12.37 -19.13
C ASP A 92 10.00 -11.01 -18.65
N LEU A 93 10.60 -10.40 -17.62
CA LEU A 93 10.25 -9.06 -17.18
C LEU A 93 10.51 -8.01 -18.27
N GLU A 94 11.64 -8.06 -18.98
CA GLU A 94 11.95 -7.14 -20.10
C GLU A 94 11.02 -7.30 -21.30
N MET A 95 10.65 -8.53 -21.62
CA MET A 95 9.70 -8.84 -22.71
C MET A 95 8.26 -8.48 -22.32
N SER A 96 7.96 -8.42 -21.03
CA SER A 96 6.67 -7.98 -20.52
C SER A 96 6.64 -6.48 -20.29
N GLU A 97 5.53 -5.80 -20.57
CA GLU A 97 5.37 -4.39 -20.18
C GLU A 97 4.99 -4.24 -18.68
N ARG A 98 5.41 -5.19 -17.83
CA ARG A 98 5.04 -5.25 -16.41
C ARG A 98 6.12 -4.60 -15.56
N GLY A 99 5.72 -4.03 -14.43
CA GLY A 99 6.67 -3.43 -13.47
C GLY A 99 7.39 -4.44 -12.58
N PHE A 100 6.84 -5.64 -12.42
CA PHE A 100 7.40 -6.73 -11.63
C PHE A 100 6.92 -8.09 -12.15
N LEU A 101 7.67 -9.14 -11.84
CA LEU A 101 7.34 -10.52 -12.14
C LEU A 101 7.48 -11.37 -10.88
N VAL A 102 6.44 -12.16 -10.59
CA VAL A 102 6.42 -13.12 -9.48
C VAL A 102 6.63 -14.52 -10.05
N PHE A 103 7.64 -15.23 -9.54
CA PHE A 103 8.01 -16.56 -10.02
C PHE A 103 8.49 -17.45 -8.87
N LYS A 104 8.63 -18.75 -9.14
CA LYS A 104 9.31 -19.67 -8.22
C LYS A 104 10.76 -19.80 -8.68
N ASN A 105 11.73 -19.40 -7.85
CA ASN A 105 13.14 -19.52 -8.20
C ASN A 105 13.51 -21.01 -8.32
N ALA A 106 13.94 -21.43 -9.50
CA ALA A 106 14.30 -22.82 -9.79
C ALA A 106 15.53 -23.31 -9.00
N ALA A 107 16.43 -22.41 -8.58
CA ALA A 107 17.62 -22.78 -7.81
C ALA A 107 17.33 -22.97 -6.32
N THR A 108 16.46 -22.14 -5.74
CA THR A 108 16.15 -22.14 -4.29
C THR A 108 14.82 -22.81 -3.95
N ASP A 109 14.00 -23.11 -4.96
CA ASP A 109 12.62 -23.59 -4.86
C ASP A 109 11.69 -22.65 -4.05
N ARG A 110 12.06 -21.37 -3.93
CA ARG A 110 11.31 -20.35 -3.17
C ARG A 110 10.55 -19.41 -4.08
N LEU A 111 9.52 -18.76 -3.54
CA LEU A 111 8.85 -17.68 -4.24
C LEU A 111 9.80 -16.48 -4.31
N ALA A 112 9.85 -15.81 -5.46
CA ALA A 112 10.66 -14.63 -5.67
C ALA A 112 9.90 -13.59 -6.51
N ILE A 113 10.28 -12.33 -6.35
CA ILE A 113 9.78 -11.22 -7.14
C ILE A 113 10.97 -10.50 -7.74
N VAL A 114 11.00 -10.34 -9.07
CA VAL A 114 11.96 -9.47 -9.76
C VAL A 114 11.25 -8.22 -10.24
N PHE A 115 11.92 -7.07 -10.15
CA PHE A 115 11.38 -5.77 -10.56
C PHE A 115 12.49 -4.84 -11.03
N LYS A 116 12.11 -3.81 -11.80
CA LYS A 116 13.03 -2.78 -12.26
C LYS A 116 13.19 -1.70 -11.19
N ARG A 117 14.42 -1.38 -10.82
CA ARG A 117 14.75 -0.31 -9.88
C ARG A 117 14.83 1.04 -10.58
N LYS A 118 14.84 2.13 -9.80
CA LYS A 118 14.94 3.51 -10.32
C LYS A 118 16.28 3.81 -11.00
N ASP A 119 17.35 3.13 -10.57
CA ASP A 119 18.70 3.22 -11.13
C ASP A 119 18.84 2.49 -12.50
N GLY A 120 17.80 1.78 -12.94
CA GLY A 120 17.78 1.04 -14.20
C GLY A 120 18.18 -0.42 -14.07
N ASP A 121 18.74 -0.81 -12.93
CA ASP A 121 19.12 -2.19 -12.61
C ASP A 121 17.91 -3.03 -12.14
N TYR A 122 18.14 -4.33 -11.98
CA TYR A 122 17.13 -5.27 -11.50
C TYR A 122 17.27 -5.54 -10.00
N GLY A 123 16.15 -5.51 -9.29
CA GLY A 123 16.03 -5.91 -7.89
C GLY A 123 15.28 -7.23 -7.77
N MET A 124 15.66 -8.04 -6.78
CA MET A 124 14.99 -9.29 -6.46
C MET A 124 14.63 -9.35 -4.97
N ILE A 125 13.41 -9.76 -4.65
CA ILE A 125 12.91 -9.98 -3.29
C ILE A 125 12.55 -11.46 -3.15
N GLU A 126 13.18 -12.13 -2.18
CA GLU A 126 12.81 -13.48 -1.74
C GLU A 126 12.30 -13.42 -0.30
N PRO A 127 11.00 -13.65 -0.04
CA PRO A 127 10.49 -13.73 1.33
C PRO A 127 11.05 -14.96 2.05
N SER A 128 11.77 -14.74 3.16
CA SER A 128 12.02 -15.79 4.16
C SER A 128 10.86 -15.84 5.15
N THR A 129 10.53 -17.05 5.61
CA THR A 129 9.62 -17.25 6.75
C THR A 129 10.50 -17.55 7.95
N ASP A 130 10.99 -16.51 8.63
CA ASP A 130 11.60 -16.63 9.95
C ASP A 130 10.54 -16.37 11.04
#